data_AF-A0AA39MD88-F1
#
_entry.id   AF-A0AA39MD88-F1
#
_cell.length_a   1.000
_cell.length_b   1.000
_cell.length_c   1.000
_cell.angle_alpha   90.00
_cell.angle_beta   90.00
_cell.angle_gamma   90.00
#
_symmetry.space_group_name_H-M   'P 1'
#
loop_
_entity.id
_entity.type
_entity.pdbx_description
1 polymer ?
#
loop_
_entity_poly.entity_id
_entity_poly.type
_entity_poly.pdbx_seq_one_letter_code
_entity_poly.pdbx_strand_id
1 'polypeptide(L)'
;MDEKKQKYVRGCIVGPDIAVLSLAIVKQGEAGVCTFLFKYLAVSRSKAGNEMFNLSKEDDVRKYVVRREVKSGKENAKPYMGPAAPKIQRLVTPIRLLRCCHLRSVKLQAPKLEHQKEQKSEYDPLKTFHC
;
A
#
# COMPACT_ATOMS: atom_id res chain seq x y z
N MET A 1 -14.46 9.10 -21.07
CA MET A 1 -14.33 10.22 -22.02
C MET A 1 -13.58 11.32 -21.28
N ASP A 2 -12.26 11.33 -21.37
CA ASP A 2 -11.45 12.36 -20.71
C ASP A 2 -11.55 13.66 -21.52
N GLU A 3 -12.09 14.71 -20.90
CA GLU A 3 -12.19 16.03 -21.50
C GLU A 3 -10.79 16.65 -21.64
N LYS A 4 -10.35 16.88 -22.88
CA LYS A 4 -9.11 17.62 -23.15
C LYS A 4 -9.41 19.11 -23.16
N LYS A 5 -8.85 19.84 -22.19
CA LYS A 5 -8.95 21.31 -22.10
C LYS A 5 -7.62 21.96 -22.47
N GLN A 6 -7.65 22.93 -23.38
CA GLN A 6 -6.47 23.72 -23.73
C GLN A 6 -6.09 24.66 -22.58
N LYS A 7 -4.82 24.61 -22.16
CA LYS A 7 -4.25 25.48 -21.13
C LYS A 7 -2.96 26.11 -21.66
N TYR A 8 -2.76 27.39 -21.37
CA TYR A 8 -1.49 28.06 -21.64
C TYR A 8 -0.48 27.70 -20.54
N VAL A 9 0.68 27.20 -20.94
CA VAL A 9 1.77 26.80 -20.04
C VAL A 9 3.04 27.47 -20.53
N ARG A 10 3.90 27.91 -19.62
CA ARG A 10 5.22 28.46 -19.97
C ARG A 10 6.21 27.32 -20.26
N GLY A 11 7.20 27.58 -21.12
CA GLY A 11 8.27 26.61 -21.40
C GLY A 11 9.19 26.36 -20.21
N CYS A 12 10.08 25.37 -20.31
CA CYS A 12 11.03 25.01 -19.25
C CYS A 12 12.26 25.94 -19.18
N ILE A 13 12.50 26.76 -20.21
CA ILE A 13 13.65 27.66 -20.26
C ILE A 13 13.43 28.83 -19.29
N VAL A 14 14.39 29.07 -18.42
CA VAL A 14 14.31 30.13 -17.42
C VAL A 14 14.67 31.47 -18.06
N GLY A 15 13.71 32.39 -18.04
CA GLY A 15 13.88 33.78 -18.46
C GLY A 15 13.56 34.76 -17.32
N PRO A 16 13.84 36.06 -17.51
CA PRO A 16 13.51 37.11 -16.55
C PRO A 16 11.99 37.33 -16.38
N ASP A 17 11.15 36.68 -17.19
CA ASP A 17 9.69 36.72 -17.14
C ASP A 17 9.09 35.82 -16.04
N ILE A 18 9.89 34.96 -15.39
CA ILE A 18 9.44 34.06 -14.33
C ILE A 18 9.51 34.75 -12.97
N ALA A 19 8.37 34.89 -12.29
CA ALA A 19 8.30 35.57 -10.99
C ALA A 19 8.80 34.72 -9.80
N VAL A 20 8.60 33.39 -9.84
CA VAL A 20 8.93 32.48 -8.72
C VAL A 20 9.51 31.17 -9.25
N LEU A 21 10.62 30.73 -8.66
CA LEU A 21 11.24 29.42 -8.92
C LEU A 21 11.03 28.48 -7.72
N SER A 22 10.60 27.26 -8.00
CA SER A 22 10.54 26.19 -6.99
C SER A 22 11.84 25.40 -7.01
N LEU A 23 12.68 25.58 -5.99
CA LEU A 23 13.97 24.90 -5.84
C LEU A 23 13.90 23.86 -4.71
N ALA A 24 14.64 22.76 -4.86
CA ALA A 24 14.81 21.73 -3.83
C ALA A 24 16.29 21.64 -3.43
N ILE A 25 16.58 21.72 -2.12
CA ILE A 25 17.94 21.64 -1.59
C ILE A 25 18.36 20.16 -1.54
N VAL A 26 19.46 19.81 -2.24
CA VAL A 26 20.00 18.44 -2.29
C VAL A 26 21.16 18.24 -1.31
N LYS A 27 21.96 19.28 -1.06
CA LYS A 27 23.10 19.26 -0.14
C LYS A 27 23.03 20.47 0.79
N GLN A 28 23.31 20.25 2.08
CA GLN A 28 23.36 21.32 3.07
C GLN A 28 24.73 22.01 3.01
N GLY A 29 24.73 23.34 3.03
CA GLY A 29 25.96 24.14 3.13
C GLY A 29 26.42 24.33 4.57
N GLU A 30 27.54 25.03 4.75
CA GLU A 30 28.15 25.29 6.07
C GLU A 30 27.25 26.14 6.98
N ALA A 31 26.51 27.08 6.40
CA ALA A 31 25.45 27.79 7.10
C ALA A 31 24.21 26.88 7.18
N GLY A 32 23.85 26.47 8.39
CA GLY A 32 22.69 25.61 8.66
C GLY A 32 21.36 26.31 8.38
N VAL A 33 20.94 26.34 7.12
CA VAL A 33 19.64 26.89 6.72
C VAL A 33 18.65 25.74 6.51
N CYS A 34 18.02 25.24 7.59
CA CYS A 34 16.71 24.61 7.48
C CYS A 34 16.03 24.27 8.82
N THR A 35 14.80 24.74 8.97
CA THR A 35 13.79 24.19 9.89
C THR A 35 12.98 23.11 9.17
N PHE A 36 13.56 21.91 9.02
CA PHE A 36 12.83 20.78 8.45
C PHE A 36 11.72 20.35 9.42
N LEU A 37 10.47 20.69 9.12
CA LEU A 37 9.32 20.06 9.77
C LEU A 37 9.18 18.65 9.18
N PHE A 38 9.73 17.66 9.88
CA PHE A 38 9.56 16.25 9.51
C PHE A 38 8.06 15.92 9.45
N LYS A 39 7.56 15.68 8.23
CA LYS A 39 6.20 15.22 8.03
C LYS A 39 6.13 13.75 8.43
N TYR A 40 5.53 13.46 9.57
CA TYR A 40 5.22 12.09 10.00
C TYR A 40 4.31 11.44 8.97
N LEU A 41 4.88 10.66 8.05
CA LEU A 41 4.11 9.85 7.13
C LEU A 41 3.58 8.65 7.92
N ALA A 42 2.28 8.65 8.22
CA ALA A 42 1.63 7.50 8.83
C ALA A 42 1.71 6.31 7.87
N VAL A 43 2.53 5.32 8.19
CA VAL A 43 2.73 4.15 7.35
C VAL A 43 1.49 3.28 7.40
N SER A 44 0.79 3.17 6.26
CA SER A 44 -0.43 2.35 6.15
C SER A 44 -0.19 0.97 5.55
N ARG A 45 0.91 0.73 4.82
CA ARG A 45 1.20 -0.58 4.20
C ARG A 45 2.09 -1.43 5.10
N SER A 46 1.74 -2.72 5.26
CA SER A 46 2.54 -3.67 6.06
C SER A 46 4.01 -3.72 5.67
N LYS A 47 4.33 -3.87 4.38
CA LYS A 47 5.72 -3.93 3.88
C LYS A 47 6.54 -2.69 4.23
N ALA A 48 5.94 -1.50 4.10
CA ALA A 48 6.61 -0.24 4.42
C ALA A 48 6.83 -0.10 5.93
N GLY A 49 5.94 -0.67 6.76
CA GLY A 49 6.14 -0.73 8.20
C GLY A 49 7.33 -1.62 8.58
N ASN A 50 7.44 -2.79 7.96
CA ASN A 50 8.56 -3.70 8.21
C ASN A 50 9.90 -3.07 7.83
N GLU A 51 9.96 -2.36 6.71
CA GLU A 51 11.17 -1.69 6.23
C GLU A 51 11.55 -0.49 7.10
N MET A 52 10.57 0.30 7.56
CA MET A 52 10.83 1.46 8.42
C MET A 52 11.33 1.08 9.81
N PHE A 53 10.84 -0.04 10.37
CA PHE A 53 11.18 -0.50 11.71
C PHE A 53 12.14 -1.69 11.73
N ASN A 54 12.68 -2.09 10.57
CA ASN A 54 13.55 -3.28 10.40
C ASN A 54 12.98 -4.56 11.07
N LEU A 55 11.67 -4.77 10.93
CA LEU A 55 10.98 -5.93 11.51
C LEU A 55 11.16 -7.18 10.67
N SER A 56 11.24 -8.34 11.34
CA SER A 56 11.19 -9.63 10.67
C SER A 56 9.76 -9.95 10.19
N LYS A 57 9.61 -11.00 9.38
CA LYS A 57 8.29 -11.52 8.96
C LYS A 57 7.54 -12.17 10.12
N GLU A 58 8.23 -12.62 11.16
CA GLU A 58 7.59 -13.20 12.35
C GLU A 58 6.91 -12.14 13.22
N ASP A 59 7.33 -10.88 13.11
CA ASP A 59 6.86 -9.80 13.98
C ASP A 59 5.52 -9.22 13.53
N ASP A 60 4.67 -8.86 14.50
CA ASP A 60 3.37 -8.23 14.23
C ASP A 60 3.50 -6.70 14.13
N VAL A 61 3.32 -6.18 12.91
CA VAL A 61 3.33 -4.76 12.55
C VAL A 61 2.32 -3.93 13.35
N ARG A 62 1.24 -4.53 13.85
CA ARG A 62 0.18 -3.83 14.59
C ARG A 62 0.68 -3.09 15.83
N LYS A 63 1.73 -3.61 16.45
CA LYS A 63 2.31 -3.05 17.68
C LYS A 63 3.12 -1.78 17.42
N TYR A 64 3.70 -1.66 16.24
CA TYR A 64 4.67 -0.62 15.87
C TYR A 64 4.05 0.58 15.13
N VAL A 65 2.72 0.60 14.97
CA VAL A 65 2.04 1.70 14.27
C VAL A 65 2.12 2.98 15.10
N VAL A 66 2.73 4.02 14.51
CA VAL A 66 2.79 5.36 15.10
C VAL A 66 1.38 5.92 15.28
N ARG A 67 1.04 6.25 16.52
CA ARG A 67 -0.23 6.91 16.87
C ARG A 67 0.01 8.39 17.06
N ARG A 68 -0.89 9.20 16.53
CA ARG A 68 -0.89 10.64 16.78
C ARG A 68 -1.56 10.90 18.13
N GLU A 69 -0.85 11.48 19.08
CA GLU A 69 -1.47 12.03 20.29
C GLU A 69 -2.34 13.22 19.90
N VAL A 70 -3.61 13.19 20.28
CA VAL A 70 -4.53 14.31 20.06
C VAL A 70 -4.74 14.98 21.41
N LYS A 71 -4.13 16.16 21.58
CA LYS A 71 -4.45 17.02 22.73
C LYS A 71 -5.88 17.51 22.53
N SER A 72 -6.82 17.01 23.33
CA SER A 72 -8.15 17.61 23.43
C SER A 72 -7.98 19.03 23.98
N GLY A 73 -8.50 20.04 23.29
CA GLY A 73 -8.40 21.46 23.68
C GLY A 73 -9.16 21.85 24.97
N LYS A 74 -9.41 20.89 25.87
CA LYS A 74 -10.00 21.11 27.19
C LYS A 74 -8.88 21.10 28.23
N GLU A 75 -8.86 22.13 29.07
CA GLU A 75 -7.76 22.53 29.96
C GLU A 75 -7.31 21.47 30.98
N ASN A 76 -8.09 20.40 31.19
CA ASN A 76 -7.77 19.30 32.13
C ASN A 76 -8.07 17.88 31.58
N ALA A 77 -8.18 17.72 30.27
CA ALA A 77 -8.42 16.40 29.68
C ALA A 77 -7.09 15.68 29.41
N LYS A 78 -6.96 14.45 29.93
CA LYS A 78 -5.78 13.60 29.68
C LYS A 78 -5.54 13.51 28.17
N PRO A 79 -4.29 13.70 27.68
CA PRO A 79 -3.97 13.50 26.28
C PRO A 79 -4.32 12.06 25.94
N TYR A 80 -5.30 11.87 25.06
CA TYR A 80 -5.63 10.55 24.59
C TYR A 80 -4.74 10.23 23.39
N MET A 81 -4.11 9.06 23.44
CA MET A 81 -3.49 8.46 22.26
C MET A 81 -4.59 8.40 21.20
N GLY A 82 -4.44 9.16 20.11
CA GLY A 82 -5.53 9.36 19.17
C GLY A 82 -6.07 8.02 18.66
N PRO A 83 -7.40 7.84 18.55
CA PRO A 83 -8.04 6.63 18.03
C PRO A 83 -7.76 6.42 16.54
N ALA A 84 -7.21 7.43 15.87
CA ALA A 84 -6.91 7.40 14.45
C ALA A 84 -5.52 6.80 14.17
N ALA A 85 -5.32 5.54 14.54
CA ALA A 85 -4.25 4.76 13.92
C ALA A 85 -4.61 4.53 12.43
N PRO A 86 -3.65 4.63 11.49
CA PRO A 86 -3.92 4.28 10.10
C PRO A 86 -4.35 2.81 9.99
N LYS A 87 -5.36 2.53 9.17
CA LYS A 87 -5.71 1.15 8.82
C LYS A 87 -4.53 0.50 8.11
N ILE A 88 -4.01 -0.57 8.70
CA ILE A 88 -2.95 -1.36 8.07
C ILE A 88 -3.53 -2.09 6.86
N GLN A 89 -3.04 -1.71 5.69
CA GLN A 89 -3.36 -2.33 4.42
C GLN A 89 -2.43 -3.51 4.16
N ARG A 90 -2.95 -4.52 3.45
CA ARG A 90 -2.21 -5.70 2.98
C ARG A 90 -1.59 -6.55 4.10
N LEU A 91 -2.04 -6.39 5.34
CA LEU A 91 -1.74 -7.33 6.40
C LEU A 91 -2.38 -8.69 6.10
N VAL A 92 -1.68 -9.79 6.40
CA VAL A 92 -2.25 -11.13 6.34
C VAL A 92 -3.00 -11.37 7.66
N THR A 93 -4.30 -11.62 7.57
CA THR A 93 -5.16 -11.86 8.74
C THR A 93 -5.77 -13.26 8.65
N PRO A 94 -6.16 -13.89 9.78
CA PRO A 94 -6.79 -15.20 9.77
C PRO A 94 -8.06 -15.23 8.90
N ILE A 95 -8.83 -14.13 8.90
CA ILE A 95 -10.00 -13.96 8.02
C ILE A 95 -9.61 -14.02 6.54
N ARG A 96 -8.50 -13.40 6.15
CA ARG A 96 -7.99 -13.46 4.77
C ARG A 96 -7.60 -14.88 4.41
N LEU A 97 -6.92 -15.60 5.29
CA LEU A 97 -6.54 -17.00 5.08
C LEU A 97 -7.79 -17.88 4.92
N LEU A 98 -8.79 -17.73 5.80
CA LEU A 98 -10.05 -18.45 5.72
C LEU A 98 -10.78 -18.17 4.40
N ARG A 99 -10.88 -16.90 3.99
CA ARG A 99 -11.48 -16.53 2.70
C ARG A 99 -10.71 -17.12 1.53
N CYS A 100 -9.38 -17.14 1.58
CA CYS A 100 -8.56 -17.78 0.55
C CYS A 100 -8.76 -19.30 0.51
N CYS A 101 -8.83 -19.97 1.67
CA CYS A 101 -9.11 -21.40 1.77
C CYS A 101 -10.50 -21.75 1.22
N HIS A 102 -11.53 -21.00 1.62
CA HIS A 102 -12.89 -21.17 1.11
C HIS A 102 -12.97 -20.95 -0.41
N LEU A 103 -12.34 -19.90 -0.94
CA LEU A 103 -12.30 -19.68 -2.38
C LEU A 103 -11.55 -20.80 -3.12
N ARG A 104 -10.54 -21.42 -2.50
CA ARG A 104 -9.86 -22.59 -3.06
C ARG A 104 -10.77 -23.82 -3.05
N SER A 105 -11.47 -24.10 -1.95
CA SER A 105 -12.38 -25.24 -1.87
C SER A 105 -13.53 -25.11 -2.88
N VAL A 106 -14.14 -23.93 -2.98
CA VAL A 106 -15.20 -23.64 -3.96
C VAL A 106 -14.69 -23.81 -5.40
N LYS A 107 -13.46 -23.37 -5.69
CA LYS A 107 -12.85 -23.59 -7.00
C LYS A 107 -12.61 -25.07 -7.27
N LEU A 108 -12.10 -25.82 -6.30
CA LEU A 108 -11.85 -27.26 -6.43
C LEU A 108 -13.14 -28.07 -6.64
N GLN A 109 -14.24 -27.65 -6.00
CA GLN A 109 -15.58 -28.22 -6.13
C GLN A 109 -16.37 -27.65 -7.31
N ALA A 110 -15.75 -26.80 -8.14
CA ALA A 110 -16.47 -26.24 -9.29
C ALA A 110 -16.80 -27.37 -10.28
N PRO A 111 -18.06 -27.50 -10.73
CA PRO A 111 -18.48 -28.59 -11.63
C PRO A 111 -17.70 -28.59 -12.95
N LYS A 112 -17.17 -27.43 -13.35
CA LYS A 112 -16.27 -27.30 -14.50
C LYS A 112 -14.97 -28.09 -14.34
N LEU A 113 -14.40 -28.16 -13.15
CA LEU A 113 -13.19 -28.96 -12.90
C LEU A 113 -13.49 -30.46 -12.89
N GLU A 114 -14.65 -30.87 -12.39
CA GLU A 114 -15.07 -32.27 -12.41
C GLU A 114 -15.30 -32.75 -13.85
N HIS A 115 -16.07 -31.98 -14.62
CA HIS A 115 -16.30 -32.27 -16.04
C HIS A 115 -14.99 -32.29 -16.85
N GLN A 116 -14.06 -31.37 -16.56
CA GLN A 116 -12.73 -31.38 -17.19
C GLN A 116 -11.92 -32.62 -16.81
N LYS A 117 -12.03 -33.12 -15.56
CA LYS A 117 -11.37 -34.37 -15.13
C LYS A 117 -11.96 -35.57 -15.87
N GLU A 118 -13.29 -35.63 -16.00
CA GLU A 118 -13.99 -36.70 -16.74
C GLU A 118 -13.56 -36.72 -18.21
N GLN A 119 -13.67 -35.59 -18.91
CA GLN A 119 -13.24 -35.47 -20.30
C GLN A 119 -11.77 -35.86 -20.51
N LYS A 120 -10.89 -35.45 -19.59
CA LYS A 120 -9.49 -35.83 -19.64
C LYS A 120 -9.30 -37.35 -19.45
N SER A 121 -10.01 -37.94 -18.49
CA SER A 121 -9.95 -39.38 -18.22
C SER A 121 -10.46 -40.23 -19.39
N GLU A 122 -11.42 -39.72 -20.16
CA GLU A 122 -11.94 -40.36 -21.37
C GLU A 122 -10.97 -40.21 -22.55
N TYR A 123 -10.34 -39.04 -22.69
CA TYR A 123 -9.43 -38.74 -23.80
C TYR A 123 -8.04 -39.36 -23.66
N ASP A 124 -7.46 -39.40 -22.45
CA ASP A 124 -6.12 -39.93 -22.19
C ASP A 124 -5.89 -41.37 -22.72
N PRO A 125 -6.79 -42.36 -22.50
CA PRO A 125 -6.63 -43.69 -23.08
C PRO A 125 -6.77 -43.68 -24.60
N LEU A 126 -7.74 -42.95 -25.17
CA LEU A 126 -7.94 -42.84 -26.63
C LEU A 126 -6.70 -42.29 -27.34
N LYS A 127 -5.97 -41.38 -26.69
CA LYS A 127 -4.71 -40.84 -27.21
C LYS A 127 -3.60 -41.89 -27.26
N THR A 128 -3.50 -42.76 -26.25
CA THR A 128 -2.46 -43.81 -26.21
C THR A 128 -2.68 -44.91 -27.25
N PHE A 129 -3.90 -45.12 -27.74
CA PHE A 129 -4.20 -46.11 -28.78
C PHE A 129 -3.88 -45.63 -30.22
N HIS A 130 -3.64 -44.34 -30.43
CA HIS A 130 -3.41 -43.74 -31.75
C HIS A 130 -1.93 -43.37 -32.03
N CYS A 131 -0.99 -43.88 -31.23
CA CYS A 131 0.46 -43.81 -31.48
C CYS A 131 1.06 -45.20 -31.72
#